data_AF-A0A924D2W3-F1
#
_entry.id   AF-A0A924D2W3-F1
#
_cell.length_a   1.000
_cell.length_b   1.000
_cell.length_c   1.000
_cell.angle_alpha   90.00
_cell.angle_beta   90.00
_cell.angle_gamma   90.00
#
_symmetry.space_group_name_H-M   'P 1'
#
loop_
_entity.id
_entity.type
_entity.pdbx_description
1 polymer ?
#
loop_
_entity_poly.entity_id
_entity_poly.type
_entity_poly.pdbx_seq_one_letter_code
_entity_poly.pdbx_strand_id
1 'polypeptide(L)'
;MNRILFNSNVIYIFALLHILLFSYAAASKLLDFQNFQVQLGQSPLLNAVAVAVSFAVPLVEFILVLLLLFSKFRLIGLYGSFVLITMFSAYIIIILNFSSFTPCSCGGILEKMSWTEHLVFNIVFVLLSALGVILKSTTKYVYGFLSILIISGIAIIAALFLMSEDIIQHLQ
;
A
#
# COMPACT_ATOMS: atom_id res chain seq x y z
N MET A 1 29.23 -1.36 -19.68
CA MET A 1 29.47 -1.19 -18.23
C MET A 1 28.50 -0.18 -17.58
N ASN A 2 28.26 1.00 -18.18
CA ASN A 2 27.40 2.05 -17.59
C ASN A 2 25.92 1.67 -17.39
N ARG A 3 25.31 0.88 -18.28
CA ARG A 3 23.86 0.56 -18.20
C ARG A 3 23.49 -0.33 -17.00
N ILE A 4 24.37 -1.27 -16.62
CA ILE A 4 24.15 -2.19 -15.48
C ILE A 4 24.30 -1.45 -14.15
N LEU A 5 25.34 -0.59 -14.04
CA LEU A 5 25.56 0.26 -12.87
C LEU A 5 24.44 1.30 -12.69
N PHE A 6 24.00 1.93 -13.78
CA PHE A 6 22.90 2.90 -13.77
C PHE A 6 21.59 2.25 -13.27
N ASN A 7 21.20 1.11 -13.83
CA ASN A 7 19.99 0.40 -13.38
C ASN A 7 20.08 0.01 -11.91
N SER A 8 21.25 -0.43 -11.44
CA SER A 8 21.45 -0.79 -10.03
C SER A 8 21.28 0.41 -9.09
N ASN A 9 21.80 1.59 -9.46
CA ASN A 9 21.66 2.82 -8.67
C ASN A 9 20.21 3.30 -8.62
N VAL A 10 19.49 3.27 -9.75
CA VAL A 10 18.07 3.66 -9.81
C VAL A 10 17.21 2.75 -8.93
N ILE A 11 17.41 1.43 -9.01
CA ILE A 11 16.69 0.47 -8.16
C ILE A 11 16.99 0.70 -6.67
N TYR A 12 18.23 1.08 -6.33
CA TYR A 12 18.60 1.41 -4.96
C TYR A 12 17.88 2.67 -4.46
N ILE A 13 17.80 3.72 -5.28
CA ILE A 13 17.05 4.94 -4.96
C ILE A 13 15.57 4.62 -4.73
N PHE A 14 14.94 3.83 -5.61
CA PHE A 14 13.55 3.44 -5.45
C PHE A 14 13.32 2.65 -4.16
N ALA A 15 14.21 1.69 -3.84
CA ALA A 15 14.12 0.95 -2.59
C ALA A 15 14.28 1.86 -1.37
N LEU A 16 15.21 2.84 -1.41
CA LEU A 16 15.41 3.78 -0.32
C LEU A 16 14.18 4.66 -0.07
N LEU A 17 13.54 5.16 -1.14
CA LEU A 17 12.30 5.92 -1.03
C LEU A 17 11.18 5.10 -0.39
N HIS A 18 11.02 3.83 -0.78
CA HIS A 18 10.04 2.94 -0.17
C HIS A 18 10.37 2.61 1.29
N ILE A 19 11.66 2.41 1.62
CA ILE A 19 12.11 2.20 3.01
C ILE A 19 11.72 3.40 3.86
N LEU A 20 12.01 4.63 3.39
CA LEU A 20 11.65 5.85 4.11
C LEU A 20 10.13 5.93 4.33
N LEU A 21 9.34 5.71 3.28
CA LEU A 21 7.89 5.74 3.33
C LEU A 21 7.34 4.73 4.33
N PHE A 22 7.67 3.44 4.20
CA PHE A 22 7.12 2.41 5.07
C PHE A 22 7.63 2.52 6.50
N SER A 23 8.88 2.93 6.72
CA SER A 23 9.40 3.16 8.07
C SER A 23 8.62 4.26 8.77
N TYR A 24 8.38 5.38 8.07
CA TYR A 24 7.58 6.48 8.58
C TYR A 24 6.12 6.07 8.83
N ALA A 25 5.51 5.39 7.87
CA ALA A 25 4.13 4.95 7.93
C ALA A 25 3.88 3.92 9.05
N ALA A 26 4.81 2.99 9.26
CA ALA A 26 4.69 2.00 10.32
C ALA A 26 4.95 2.62 11.71
N ALA A 27 5.97 3.46 11.83
CA ALA A 27 6.29 4.14 13.08
C ALA A 27 5.16 5.07 13.55
N SER A 28 4.59 5.88 12.65
CA SER A 28 3.46 6.76 12.98
C SER A 28 2.23 5.98 13.45
N LYS A 29 1.89 4.86 12.78
CA LYS A 29 0.79 3.98 13.20
C LYS A 29 1.03 3.29 14.54
N LEU A 30 2.27 2.90 14.86
CA LEU A 30 2.58 2.29 16.15
C LEU A 30 2.56 3.32 17.30
N LEU A 31 3.06 4.53 17.04
CA LEU A 31 3.06 5.60 18.05
C LEU A 31 1.64 6.04 18.42
N ASP A 32 0.71 6.00 17.47
CA ASP A 32 -0.70 6.33 17.68
C ASP A 32 -1.64 5.18 17.32
N PHE A 33 -1.34 4.00 17.85
CA PHE A 33 -2.03 2.76 17.50
C PHE A 33 -3.52 2.77 17.84
N GLN A 34 -3.90 3.37 18.97
CA GLN A 34 -5.29 3.44 19.39
C GLN A 34 -6.13 4.27 18.42
N ASN A 35 -5.65 5.46 18.02
CA ASN A 35 -6.37 6.28 17.04
C ASN A 35 -6.41 5.59 15.67
N PHE A 36 -5.31 4.97 15.24
CA PHE A 36 -5.29 4.20 14.00
C PHE A 36 -6.35 3.08 13.99
N GLN A 37 -6.44 2.29 15.06
CA GLN A 37 -7.44 1.23 15.18
C GLN A 37 -8.87 1.79 15.19
N VAL A 38 -9.12 2.88 15.93
CA VAL A 38 -10.43 3.53 15.98
C VAL A 38 -10.85 4.03 14.60
N GLN A 39 -9.96 4.66 13.85
CA GLN A 39 -10.27 5.14 12.50
C GLN A 39 -10.48 4.02 11.49
N LEU A 40 -9.72 2.92 11.59
CA LEU A 40 -10.03 1.71 10.83
C LEU A 40 -11.42 1.17 11.18
N GLY A 41 -11.81 1.27 12.45
CA GLY A 41 -13.16 0.98 12.93
C GLY A 41 -14.24 1.89 12.34
N GLN A 42 -13.92 3.14 12.01
CA GLN A 42 -14.86 4.07 11.39
C GLN A 42 -14.98 3.91 9.88
N SER A 43 -14.02 3.23 9.25
CA SER A 43 -14.07 2.93 7.82
C SER A 43 -15.17 1.91 7.53
N PRO A 44 -16.16 2.22 6.66
CA PRO A 44 -17.24 1.28 6.33
C PRO A 44 -16.70 -0.07 5.82
N LEU A 45 -15.60 -0.03 5.06
CA LEU A 45 -14.95 -1.21 4.51
C LEU A 45 -14.27 -2.10 5.58
N LEU A 46 -13.63 -1.46 6.57
CA LEU A 46 -12.66 -2.13 7.43
C LEU A 46 -13.16 -2.33 8.86
N ASN A 47 -14.33 -1.79 9.22
CA ASN A 47 -14.87 -1.87 10.59
C ASN A 47 -14.82 -3.30 11.15
N ALA A 48 -15.36 -4.27 10.42
CA ALA A 48 -15.43 -5.67 10.86
C ALA A 48 -14.06 -6.35 11.05
N VAL A 49 -13.02 -5.85 10.38
CA VAL A 49 -11.65 -6.39 10.41
C VAL A 49 -10.64 -5.40 10.99
N ALA A 50 -11.10 -4.31 11.60
CA ALA A 50 -10.27 -3.16 11.97
C ALA A 50 -9.14 -3.56 12.92
N VAL A 51 -9.45 -4.41 13.90
CA VAL A 51 -8.45 -4.94 14.85
C VAL A 51 -7.38 -5.74 14.10
N ALA A 52 -7.77 -6.71 13.26
CA ALA A 52 -6.82 -7.53 12.52
C ALA A 52 -5.94 -6.69 11.59
N VAL A 53 -6.54 -5.76 10.85
CA VAL A 53 -5.84 -4.86 9.92
C VAL A 53 -4.91 -3.89 10.66
N SER A 54 -5.32 -3.42 11.85
CA SER A 54 -4.51 -2.50 12.66
C SER A 54 -3.15 -3.08 13.06
N PHE A 55 -3.08 -4.40 13.31
CA PHE A 55 -1.81 -5.10 13.56
C PHE A 55 -1.11 -5.52 12.27
N ALA A 56 -1.87 -6.01 11.29
CA ALA A 56 -1.30 -6.57 10.07
C ALA A 56 -0.59 -5.52 9.22
N VAL A 57 -1.15 -4.33 9.06
CA VAL A 57 -0.59 -3.28 8.19
C VAL A 57 0.79 -2.82 8.65
N PRO A 58 0.98 -2.34 9.91
CA PRO A 58 2.31 -1.95 10.39
C PRO A 58 3.32 -3.11 10.33
N LEU A 59 2.89 -4.33 10.63
CA LEU A 59 3.76 -5.51 10.56
C LEU A 59 4.27 -5.77 9.13
N VAL A 60 3.37 -5.74 8.14
CA VAL A 60 3.73 -5.90 6.74
C VAL A 60 4.64 -4.75 6.28
N GLU A 61 4.35 -3.51 6.67
CA GLU A 61 5.20 -2.35 6.37
C GLU A 61 6.64 -2.54 6.90
N PHE A 62 6.81 -3.02 8.14
CA PHE A 62 8.13 -3.35 8.69
C PHE A 62 8.83 -4.49 7.94
N ILE A 63 8.10 -5.56 7.60
CA ILE A 63 8.66 -6.67 6.82
C ILE A 63 9.15 -6.16 5.46
N LEU A 64 8.39 -5.28 4.78
CA LEU A 64 8.80 -4.70 3.51
C LEU A 64 10.07 -3.85 3.65
N VAL A 65 10.20 -3.07 4.73
CA VAL A 65 11.44 -2.33 5.03
C VAL A 65 12.63 -3.28 5.11
N LEU A 66 12.51 -4.37 5.87
CA LEU A 66 13.57 -5.38 5.99
C LEU A 66 13.91 -6.01 4.64
N LEU A 67 12.91 -6.42 3.86
CA LEU A 67 13.11 -7.01 2.53
C LEU A 67 13.81 -6.06 1.56
N LEU A 68 13.50 -4.76 1.61
CA LEU A 68 14.10 -3.75 0.74
C LEU A 68 15.55 -3.40 1.11
N LEU A 69 15.89 -3.46 2.40
CA LEU A 69 17.24 -3.20 2.91
C LEU A 69 18.24 -4.22 2.36
N PHE A 70 17.88 -5.50 2.36
CA PHE A 70 18.76 -6.57 1.89
C PHE A 70 18.72 -6.69 0.35
N SER A 71 19.87 -6.51 -0.29
CA SER A 71 20.00 -6.55 -1.76
C SER A 71 19.46 -7.84 -2.40
N LYS A 72 19.58 -8.98 -1.70
CA LYS A 72 19.06 -10.29 -2.12
C LYS A 72 17.54 -10.34 -2.16
N PHE A 73 16.86 -9.66 -1.23
CA PHE A 73 15.40 -9.71 -1.08
C PHE A 73 14.70 -8.50 -1.70
N ARG A 74 15.44 -7.51 -2.19
CA ARG A 74 14.89 -6.27 -2.73
C ARG A 74 13.84 -6.45 -3.82
N LEU A 75 13.98 -7.43 -4.71
CA LEU A 75 12.97 -7.68 -5.73
C LEU A 75 11.63 -8.11 -5.11
N ILE A 76 11.67 -8.98 -4.09
CA ILE A 76 10.48 -9.42 -3.35
C ILE A 76 9.89 -8.22 -2.59
N GLY A 77 10.75 -7.41 -1.96
CA GLY A 77 10.33 -6.17 -1.31
C GLY A 77 9.62 -5.20 -2.26
N LEU A 78 10.12 -5.02 -3.49
CA LEU A 78 9.50 -4.16 -4.50
C LEU A 78 8.16 -4.71 -5.00
N TYR A 79 8.03 -6.03 -5.19
CA TYR A 79 6.72 -6.65 -5.48
C TYR A 79 5.72 -6.46 -4.34
N GLY A 80 6.16 -6.69 -3.09
CA GLY A 80 5.31 -6.50 -1.92
C GLY A 80 4.89 -5.02 -1.74
N SER A 81 5.82 -4.09 -2.01
CA SER A 81 5.54 -2.65 -2.02
C SER A 81 4.48 -2.30 -3.07
N PHE A 82 4.64 -2.82 -4.28
CA PHE A 82 3.71 -2.61 -5.38
C PHE A 82 2.30 -3.09 -5.03
N VAL A 83 2.17 -4.31 -4.49
CA VAL A 83 0.88 -4.87 -4.09
C VAL A 83 0.24 -4.05 -2.96
N LEU A 84 0.98 -3.78 -1.89
CA LEU A 84 0.44 -3.08 -0.72
C LEU A 84 -0.04 -1.67 -1.09
N ILE A 85 0.76 -0.89 -1.82
CA ILE A 85 0.40 0.47 -2.21
C ILE A 85 -0.74 0.47 -3.24
N THR A 86 -0.81 -0.54 -4.12
CA THR A 86 -1.94 -0.70 -5.06
C THR A 86 -3.24 -0.99 -4.32
N MET A 87 -3.23 -1.90 -3.34
CA MET A 87 -4.40 -2.19 -2.50
C MET A 87 -4.84 -0.95 -1.72
N PHE A 88 -3.89 -0.20 -1.15
CA PHE A 88 -4.20 1.05 -0.44
C PHE A 88 -4.75 2.13 -1.39
N SER A 89 -4.26 2.21 -2.63
CA SER A 89 -4.81 3.13 -3.64
C SER A 89 -6.23 2.74 -4.05
N ALA A 90 -6.50 1.45 -4.25
CA ALA A 90 -7.84 0.94 -4.54
C ALA A 90 -8.82 1.25 -3.41
N TYR A 91 -8.37 1.10 -2.15
CA TYR A 91 -9.14 1.48 -0.97
C TYR A 91 -9.54 2.95 -0.99
N ILE A 92 -8.58 3.87 -1.24
CA ILE A 92 -8.85 5.31 -1.32
C ILE A 92 -9.84 5.63 -2.42
N ILE A 93 -9.68 5.03 -3.61
CA ILE A 93 -10.59 5.25 -4.75
C ILE A 93 -12.02 4.85 -4.39
N ILE A 94 -12.19 3.69 -3.75
CA ILE A 94 -13.51 3.20 -3.35
C ILE A 94 -14.14 4.15 -2.32
N ILE A 95 -13.40 4.53 -1.28
CA ILE A 95 -13.91 5.45 -0.26
C ILE A 95 -14.30 6.82 -0.87
N LEU A 96 -13.51 7.36 -1.78
CA LEU A 96 -13.80 8.68 -2.37
C LEU A 96 -15.01 8.70 -3.31
N ASN A 97 -15.35 7.58 -3.95
CA ASN A 97 -16.41 7.52 -4.95
C ASN A 97 -17.70 6.86 -4.44
N PHE A 98 -17.61 5.98 -3.43
CA PHE A 98 -18.73 5.15 -3.00
C PHE A 98 -19.05 5.28 -1.51
N SER A 99 -18.19 5.86 -0.67
CA SER A 99 -18.50 6.06 0.75
C SER A 99 -19.22 7.38 0.98
N SER A 100 -20.27 7.35 1.81
CA SER A 100 -21.00 8.55 2.26
C SER A 100 -20.19 9.41 3.25
N PHE A 101 -19.16 8.84 3.87
CA PHE A 101 -18.30 9.51 4.84
C PHE A 101 -16.83 9.14 4.62
N THR A 102 -15.95 10.14 4.72
CA THR A 102 -14.49 9.95 4.68
C THR A 102 -13.96 10.03 6.11
N PRO A 103 -13.35 8.95 6.65
CA PRO A 103 -12.74 9.03 7.97
C PRO A 103 -11.57 10.02 7.96
N CYS A 104 -11.16 10.48 9.15
CA CYS A 104 -9.90 11.20 9.26
C CYS A 104 -8.75 10.26 8.86
N SER A 105 -7.67 10.78 8.26
CA SER A 105 -6.52 9.97 7.85
C SER A 105 -5.49 9.91 8.99
N CYS A 106 -5.37 8.87 9.81
CA CYS A 106 -4.27 8.78 10.79
C CYS A 106 -2.98 8.35 10.09
N GLY A 107 -1.92 9.17 10.21
CA GLY A 107 -0.61 8.84 9.63
C GLY A 107 0.47 9.90 9.79
N GLY A 108 0.32 10.81 10.77
CA GLY A 108 1.31 11.87 11.02
C GLY A 108 1.30 12.97 9.94
N ILE A 109 2.35 13.08 9.13
CA ILE A 109 2.41 14.02 7.99
C ILE A 109 1.44 13.59 6.91
N LEU A 110 1.24 12.27 6.76
CA LEU A 110 0.26 11.75 5.82
C LEU A 110 -1.15 12.18 6.26
N GLU A 111 -1.46 12.28 7.56
CA GLU A 111 -2.77 12.79 8.02
C GLU A 111 -3.14 14.19 7.50
N LYS A 112 -2.14 15.03 7.27
CA LYS A 112 -2.36 16.41 6.85
C LYS A 112 -2.62 16.58 5.35
N MET A 113 -2.40 15.53 4.56
CA MET A 113 -2.71 15.54 3.13
C MET A 113 -4.17 15.14 2.90
N SER A 114 -4.83 15.76 1.94
CA SER A 114 -6.17 15.36 1.50
C SER A 114 -6.14 13.98 0.85
N TRP A 115 -7.26 13.26 0.89
CA TRP A 115 -7.37 11.91 0.30
C TRP A 115 -6.94 11.85 -1.17
N THR A 116 -7.22 12.88 -1.96
CA THR A 116 -6.77 12.97 -3.36
C THR A 116 -5.26 13.15 -3.47
N GLU A 117 -4.64 13.94 -2.60
CA GLU A 117 -3.18 14.10 -2.55
C GLU A 117 -2.50 12.79 -2.15
N HIS A 118 -3.07 12.04 -1.19
CA HIS A 118 -2.58 10.69 -0.85
C HIS A 118 -2.66 9.74 -2.03
N LEU A 119 -3.77 9.79 -2.77
CA LEU A 119 -3.94 8.92 -3.93
C LEU A 119 -2.86 9.21 -4.97
N VAL A 120 -2.63 10.49 -5.31
CA VAL A 120 -1.55 10.89 -6.23
C VAL A 120 -0.19 10.43 -5.72
N PHE A 121 0.09 10.65 -4.43
CA PHE A 121 1.32 10.20 -3.79
C PHE A 121 1.51 8.68 -3.93
N ASN A 122 0.48 7.89 -3.63
CA ASN A 122 0.53 6.44 -3.76
C ASN A 122 0.74 5.99 -5.19
N ILE A 123 0.04 6.58 -6.17
CA ILE A 123 0.21 6.24 -7.59
C ILE A 123 1.65 6.47 -8.04
N VAL A 124 2.31 7.53 -7.58
CA VAL A 124 3.74 7.74 -7.83
C VAL A 124 4.56 6.55 -7.30
N PHE A 125 4.33 6.11 -6.07
CA PHE A 125 5.06 4.97 -5.50
C PHE A 125 4.71 3.62 -6.16
N VAL A 126 3.49 3.42 -6.63
CA VAL A 126 3.11 2.26 -7.48
C VAL A 126 3.95 2.25 -8.75
N LEU A 127 4.09 3.40 -9.42
CA LEU A 127 4.93 3.49 -10.62
C LEU A 127 6.40 3.26 -10.31
N LEU A 128 6.93 3.81 -9.21
CA LEU A 128 8.32 3.60 -8.79
C LEU A 128 8.61 2.13 -8.50
N SER A 129 7.72 1.43 -7.78
CA SER A 129 7.88 0.00 -7.50
C SER A 129 7.76 -0.85 -8.77
N ALA A 130 6.80 -0.56 -9.66
CA ALA A 130 6.68 -1.22 -10.96
C ALA A 130 7.94 -1.05 -11.82
N LEU A 131 8.45 0.18 -11.94
CA LEU A 131 9.68 0.48 -12.67
C LEU A 131 10.88 -0.23 -12.04
N GLY A 132 10.99 -0.24 -10.70
CA GLY A 132 12.03 -0.96 -9.99
C GLY A 132 12.01 -2.47 -10.27
N VAL A 133 10.82 -3.07 -10.28
CA VAL A 133 10.61 -4.48 -10.65
C VAL A 133 11.01 -4.73 -12.10
N ILE A 134 10.55 -3.91 -13.04
CA ILE A 134 10.83 -4.08 -14.48
C ILE A 134 12.34 -3.94 -14.75
N LEU A 135 13.01 -2.97 -14.12
CA LEU A 135 14.45 -2.76 -14.29
C LEU A 135 15.29 -3.89 -13.67
N LYS A 136 14.79 -4.52 -12.60
CA LYS A 136 15.48 -5.62 -11.91
C LYS A 136 15.19 -6.98 -12.53
N SER A 137 13.99 -7.18 -13.08
CA SER A 137 13.57 -8.44 -13.68
C SER A 137 14.20 -8.65 -15.05
N THR A 138 14.57 -9.90 -15.35
CA THR A 138 15.12 -10.31 -16.64
C THR A 138 14.07 -10.95 -17.55
N THR A 139 12.86 -11.20 -17.04
CA THR A 139 11.81 -11.94 -17.75
C THR A 139 10.77 -11.01 -18.37
N LYS A 140 10.32 -11.31 -19.59
CA LYS A 140 9.25 -10.56 -20.28
C LYS A 140 7.87 -10.75 -19.64
N TYR A 141 7.67 -11.84 -18.91
CA TYR A 141 6.42 -12.14 -18.20
C TYR A 141 6.15 -11.17 -17.03
N VAL A 142 7.13 -10.33 -16.66
CA VAL A 142 7.01 -9.35 -15.58
C VAL A 142 5.82 -8.42 -15.75
N TYR A 143 5.55 -7.95 -16.98
CA TYR A 143 4.44 -7.04 -17.24
C TYR A 143 3.09 -7.72 -17.02
N GLY A 144 2.93 -8.96 -17.52
CA GLY A 144 1.71 -9.74 -17.29
C GLY A 144 1.49 -10.02 -15.81
N PHE A 145 2.57 -10.37 -15.09
CA PHE A 145 2.50 -10.61 -13.64
C PHE A 145 2.11 -9.35 -12.86
N LEU A 146 2.70 -8.18 -13.17
CA LEU A 146 2.31 -6.90 -12.56
C LEU A 146 0.84 -6.56 -12.83
N SER A 147 0.35 -6.76 -14.05
CA SER A 147 -1.06 -6.55 -14.39
C SER A 147 -1.98 -7.47 -13.58
N ILE A 148 -1.62 -8.75 -13.44
CA ILE A 148 -2.37 -9.71 -12.62
C ILE A 148 -2.41 -9.25 -11.15
N LEU A 149 -1.28 -8.82 -10.59
CA LEU A 149 -1.21 -8.34 -9.21
C LEU A 149 -2.09 -7.10 -8.98
N ILE A 150 -2.12 -6.17 -9.93
CA ILE A 150 -3.03 -5.01 -9.86
C ILE A 150 -4.48 -5.49 -9.83
N ILE A 151 -4.88 -6.30 -10.80
CA ILE A 151 -6.26 -6.77 -10.95
C ILE A 151 -6.69 -7.54 -9.69
N SER A 152 -5.85 -8.44 -9.20
CA SER A 152 -6.14 -9.20 -7.98
C SER A 152 -6.24 -8.29 -6.76
N GLY A 153 -5.35 -7.30 -6.62
CA GLY A 153 -5.36 -6.37 -5.49
C GLY A 153 -6.63 -5.52 -5.46
N ILE A 154 -7.03 -4.97 -6.62
CA ILE A 154 -8.27 -4.20 -6.75
C ILE A 154 -9.48 -5.10 -6.48
N ALA A 155 -9.52 -6.31 -7.05
CA ALA A 155 -10.61 -7.25 -6.85
C ALA A 155 -10.79 -7.66 -5.38
N ILE A 156 -9.69 -7.86 -4.64
CA ILE A 156 -9.73 -8.16 -3.21
C ILE A 156 -10.38 -7.01 -2.42
N ILE A 157 -9.95 -5.77 -2.66
CA ILE A 157 -10.49 -4.61 -1.96
C ILE A 157 -11.96 -4.36 -2.34
N ALA A 158 -12.31 -4.52 -3.62
CA ALA A 158 -13.69 -4.40 -4.07
C ALA A 158 -14.60 -5.48 -3.47
N ALA A 159 -14.13 -6.74 -3.39
CA ALA A 159 -14.87 -7.82 -2.74
C ALA A 159 -15.08 -7.55 -1.25
N LEU A 160 -14.05 -7.07 -0.54
CA LEU A 160 -14.18 -6.63 0.85
C LEU A 160 -15.24 -5.53 0.99
N PHE A 161 -15.33 -4.60 0.04
CA PHE A 161 -16.30 -3.50 0.06
C PHE A 161 -17.73 -4.00 -0.08
N LEU A 162 -17.98 -4.82 -1.09
CA LEU A 162 -19.31 -5.41 -1.30
C LEU A 162 -19.75 -6.25 -0.10
N MET A 163 -18.84 -7.08 0.44
CA MET A 163 -19.12 -7.85 1.65
C MET A 163 -19.42 -6.96 2.86
N SER A 164 -18.74 -5.82 2.99
CA SER A 164 -19.00 -4.88 4.08
C SER A 164 -20.36 -4.19 3.95
N GLU A 165 -20.78 -3.81 2.74
CA GLU A 165 -22.10 -3.22 2.50
C GLU A 165 -23.24 -4.21 2.77
N ASP A 166 -23.10 -5.47 2.32
CA ASP A 166 -24.08 -6.53 2.58
C ASP A 166 -24.32 -6.72 4.09
N ILE A 167 -23.25 -6.73 4.89
CA ILE A 167 -23.35 -6.85 6.35
C ILE A 167 -24.09 -5.67 6.96
N ILE A 168 -23.83 -4.44 6.50
CA ILE A 168 -24.49 -3.23 7.03
C ILE A 168 -25.98 -3.24 6.69
N GLN A 169 -26.35 -3.63 5.47
CA GLN A 169 -27.76 -3.72 5.05
C GLN A 169 -28.55 -4.77 5.85
N HIS A 170 -27.92 -5.87 6.28
CA HIS A 170 -28.57 -6.89 7.09
C HIS A 170 -28.71 -6.55 8.58
N LEU A 171 -28.03 -5.49 9.06
CA LEU A 171 -28.10 -5.02 10.45
C LEU A 171 -29.13 -3.88 10.68
N GLN A 172 -29.72 -3.33 9.61
CA GLN A 172 -30.78 -2.31 9.65
C GLN A 172 -32.17 -2.94 9.50
#